data_AF-A0A938GNS0-F1
#
_entry.id   AF-A0A938GNS0-F1
#
_cell.length_a   1.000
_cell.length_b   1.000
_cell.length_c   1.000
_cell.angle_alpha   90.00
_cell.angle_beta   90.00
_cell.angle_gamma   90.00
#
_symmetry.space_group_name_H-M   'P 1'
#
loop_
_entity.id
_entity.type
_entity.pdbx_description
1 polymer ?
#
loop_
_entity_poly.entity_id
_entity_poly.type
_entity_poly.pdbx_seq_one_letter_code
_entity_poly.pdbx_strand_id
1 'polypeptide(L)'
;MPRAMVSSPAVQDPWENIDWNALERLRAGYLAGSAGDSDYWQSDSDLLSYDLTFAQRIGWKWDHALQMLSDSGWSPPGGGVADWGCGTGIAHRAFLRAFPQTHEQPFYLHDRSARAVHYAKNRLLQLHPAATAQQGLPTGAIGTLLISHTLTELSDTQLEPLLDLVSQAKCVLWVEPGTFDVSHRLIRIRDSLIPRFHAVGPCPHSRPCGLSGSTQDWCHFFAEPPPEVFTAPHWAVFGRITGIDVRSLPYSWLALDKRPPSVPADAISTLLGRPRILKAHATIQVCSGCGVKDMTITKRANPDLFRAIKKGRMPVRAQNAAVQTCRQPGS
;
A
#
# COMPACT_ATOMS: atom_id res chain seq x y z
N MET A 1 23.11 -16.99 52.42
CA MET A 1 21.89 -17.33 51.67
C MET A 1 22.04 -16.84 50.24
N PRO A 2 22.00 -17.69 49.21
CA PRO A 2 22.12 -17.25 47.83
C PRO A 2 20.84 -16.52 47.42
N ARG A 3 21.04 -15.34 46.81
CA ARG A 3 20.01 -14.43 46.31
C ARG A 3 19.32 -15.11 45.12
N ALA A 4 18.04 -15.45 45.25
CA ALA A 4 17.25 -16.01 44.16
C ALA A 4 17.25 -15.02 42.99
N MET A 5 17.82 -15.42 41.85
CA MET A 5 17.62 -14.73 40.58
C MET A 5 16.17 -14.96 40.18
N VAL A 6 15.36 -13.91 40.26
CA VAL A 6 14.03 -13.89 39.67
C VAL A 6 14.24 -13.89 38.15
N SER A 7 14.02 -15.03 37.53
CA SER A 7 13.97 -15.16 36.08
C SER A 7 12.80 -14.31 35.56
N SER A 8 13.09 -13.25 34.80
CA SER A 8 12.08 -12.59 33.96
C SER A 8 11.39 -13.67 33.10
N PRO A 9 10.05 -13.67 33.00
CA PRO A 9 9.38 -14.57 32.06
C PRO A 9 9.93 -14.28 30.67
N ALA A 10 10.40 -15.32 29.98
CA ALA A 10 10.79 -15.22 28.59
C ALA A 10 9.60 -14.63 27.83
N VAL A 11 9.81 -13.51 27.13
CA VAL A 11 8.81 -13.00 26.19
C VAL A 11 8.64 -14.11 25.16
N GLN A 12 7.49 -14.80 25.21
CA GLN A 12 7.17 -15.86 24.26
C GLN A 12 7.26 -15.29 22.86
N ASP A 13 7.97 -15.98 21.97
CA ASP A 13 8.07 -15.59 20.58
C ASP A 13 6.65 -15.58 19.99
N PRO A 14 6.11 -14.43 19.53
CA PRO A 14 4.75 -14.36 19.00
C PRO A 14 4.53 -15.32 17.81
N TRP A 15 5.60 -15.76 17.14
CA TRP A 15 5.57 -16.74 16.07
C TRP A 15 5.20 -18.17 16.53
N GLU A 16 5.37 -18.51 17.82
CA GLU A 16 4.92 -19.79 18.39
C GLU A 16 3.39 -19.90 18.42
N ASN A 17 2.69 -18.77 18.41
CA ASN A 17 1.23 -18.69 18.50
C ASN A 17 0.53 -18.62 17.13
N ILE A 18 1.26 -18.83 16.03
CA ILE A 18 0.65 -18.80 14.70
C ILE A 18 -0.14 -20.08 14.44
N ASP A 19 -1.42 -19.90 14.13
CA ASP A 19 -2.27 -20.94 13.59
C ASP A 19 -2.11 -21.03 12.06
N TRP A 20 -1.23 -21.92 11.62
CA TRP A 20 -0.95 -22.15 10.21
C TRP A 20 -2.17 -22.69 9.44
N ASN A 21 -3.05 -23.46 10.09
CA ASN A 21 -4.26 -23.98 9.46
C ASN A 21 -5.26 -22.86 9.21
N ALA A 22 -5.37 -21.91 10.14
CA ALA A 22 -6.18 -20.70 9.94
C ALA A 22 -5.66 -19.89 8.74
N LEU A 23 -4.34 -19.72 8.60
CA LEU A 23 -3.76 -19.01 7.45
C LEU A 23 -4.03 -19.70 6.11
N GLU A 24 -3.94 -21.04 6.07
CA GLU A 24 -4.27 -21.82 4.87
C GLU A 24 -5.77 -21.69 4.51
N ARG A 25 -6.67 -21.78 5.51
CA ARG A 25 -8.11 -21.55 5.32
C ARG A 25 -8.40 -20.15 4.77
N LEU A 26 -7.83 -19.11 5.38
CA LEU A 26 -8.02 -17.73 4.93
C LEU A 26 -7.51 -17.54 3.50
N ARG A 27 -6.36 -18.14 3.17
CA ARG A 27 -5.80 -18.13 1.82
C ARG A 27 -6.70 -18.82 0.81
N ALA A 28 -7.27 -19.97 1.17
CA ALA A 28 -8.19 -20.72 0.31
C ALA A 28 -9.47 -19.93 0.01
N GLY A 29 -10.06 -19.28 1.02
CA GLY A 29 -11.23 -18.42 0.84
C GLY A 29 -10.96 -17.23 -0.10
N TYR A 30 -9.80 -16.59 0.04
CA TYR A 30 -9.38 -15.53 -0.87
C TYR A 30 -9.23 -16.03 -2.32
N LEU A 31 -8.61 -17.20 -2.53
CA LEU A 31 -8.43 -17.79 -3.86
C LEU A 31 -9.75 -18.25 -4.50
N ALA A 32 -10.71 -18.66 -3.69
CA ALA A 32 -12.04 -19.06 -4.13
C ALA A 32 -12.98 -17.88 -4.43
N GLY A 33 -12.59 -16.65 -4.06
CA GLY A 33 -13.41 -15.45 -4.24
C GLY A 33 -14.60 -15.33 -3.29
N SER A 34 -14.64 -16.12 -2.21
CA SER A 34 -15.67 -16.05 -1.17
C SER A 34 -15.28 -15.15 0.02
N ALA A 35 -14.06 -14.61 -0.01
CA ALA A 35 -13.62 -13.61 0.95
C ALA A 35 -14.44 -12.32 0.75
N GLY A 36 -15.15 -11.90 1.79
CA GLY A 36 -15.96 -10.68 1.75
C GLY A 36 -17.48 -10.89 1.64
N ASP A 37 -17.99 -12.13 1.63
CA ASP A 37 -19.45 -12.36 1.69
C ASP A 37 -19.99 -12.30 3.13
N SER A 38 -19.14 -12.56 4.12
CA SER A 38 -19.47 -12.53 5.55
C SER A 38 -18.20 -12.30 6.39
N ASP A 39 -18.34 -12.18 7.72
CA ASP A 39 -17.20 -12.16 8.63
C ASP A 39 -16.49 -13.52 8.60
N TYR A 40 -15.28 -13.55 8.04
CA TYR A 40 -14.48 -14.76 7.87
C TYR A 40 -13.51 -15.01 9.03
N TRP A 41 -13.37 -14.06 9.96
CA TRP A 41 -12.58 -14.24 11.17
C TRP A 41 -13.34 -15.17 12.11
N GLN A 42 -12.72 -16.28 12.50
CA GLN A 42 -13.30 -17.23 13.44
C GLN A 42 -12.82 -16.99 14.86
N SER A 43 -11.63 -16.41 15.04
CA SER A 43 -11.01 -16.18 16.34
C SER A 43 -10.07 -14.97 16.36
N ASP A 44 -9.67 -14.52 17.56
CA ASP A 44 -8.60 -13.53 17.70
C ASP A 44 -7.23 -14.11 17.30
N SER A 45 -7.07 -15.44 17.36
CA SER A 45 -5.88 -16.14 16.87
C SER A 45 -5.73 -16.02 15.35
N ASP A 46 -6.83 -16.04 14.60
CA ASP A 46 -6.82 -15.80 13.15
C ASP A 46 -6.24 -14.41 12.84
N LEU A 47 -6.73 -13.39 13.56
CA LEU A 47 -6.29 -12.01 13.41
C LEU A 47 -4.83 -11.84 13.81
N LEU A 48 -4.39 -12.45 14.91
CA LEU A 48 -2.99 -12.46 15.31
C LEU A 48 -2.10 -13.12 14.25
N SER A 49 -2.47 -14.31 13.80
CA SER A 49 -1.73 -15.07 12.79
C SER A 49 -1.64 -14.29 11.48
N TYR A 50 -2.74 -13.66 11.05
CA TYR A 50 -2.77 -12.81 9.86
C TYR A 50 -1.94 -11.54 10.06
N ASP A 51 -2.03 -10.89 11.23
CA ASP A 51 -1.29 -9.67 11.56
C ASP A 51 0.23 -9.90 11.51
N LEU A 52 0.69 -11.03 12.02
CA LEU A 52 2.11 -11.42 12.02
C LEU A 52 2.61 -11.82 10.63
N THR A 53 1.72 -12.18 9.70
CA THR A 53 2.09 -12.72 8.38
C THR A 53 1.60 -11.86 7.21
N PHE A 54 0.40 -12.14 6.69
CA PHE A 54 -0.18 -11.44 5.54
C PHE A 54 -0.20 -9.93 5.74
N ALA A 55 -0.59 -9.45 6.93
CA ALA A 55 -0.66 -8.04 7.19
C ALA A 55 0.72 -7.38 7.13
N GLN A 56 1.79 -7.98 7.65
CA GLN A 56 3.14 -7.40 7.53
C GLN A 56 3.52 -7.16 6.06
N ARG A 57 3.18 -8.10 5.16
CA ARG A 57 3.39 -7.93 3.72
C ARG A 57 2.57 -6.76 3.15
N ILE A 58 1.35 -6.55 3.65
CA ILE A 58 0.53 -5.38 3.30
C ILE A 58 1.19 -4.11 3.84
N GLY A 59 1.70 -4.14 5.07
CA GLY A 59 2.43 -3.06 5.72
C GLY A 59 3.62 -2.59 4.89
N TRP A 60 4.44 -3.49 4.33
CA TRP A 60 5.58 -3.08 3.50
C TRP A 60 5.16 -2.39 2.18
N LYS A 61 3.98 -2.73 1.64
CA LYS A 61 3.41 -2.00 0.50
C LYS A 61 2.99 -0.59 0.89
N TRP A 62 2.36 -0.45 2.06
CA TRP A 62 2.03 0.85 2.64
C TRP A 62 3.28 1.68 2.92
N ASP A 63 4.28 1.11 3.59
CA ASP A 63 5.54 1.80 3.90
C ASP A 63 6.18 2.35 2.61
N HIS A 64 6.22 1.54 1.54
CA HIS A 64 6.75 1.99 0.25
C HIS A 64 5.90 3.08 -0.42
N ALA A 65 4.56 2.97 -0.38
CA ALA A 65 3.65 4.00 -0.92
C ALA A 65 3.77 5.33 -0.16
N LEU A 66 3.84 5.27 1.18
CA LEU A 66 3.95 6.42 2.07
C LEU A 66 5.31 7.09 1.94
N GLN A 67 6.39 6.31 1.76
CA GLN A 67 7.72 6.86 1.45
C GLN A 67 7.69 7.69 0.17
N MET A 68 7.08 7.18 -0.91
CA MET A 68 6.95 7.95 -2.16
C MET A 68 6.17 9.25 -2.00
N LEU A 69 5.16 9.28 -1.13
CA LEU A 69 4.43 10.51 -0.80
C LEU A 69 5.32 11.49 -0.04
N SER A 70 6.01 11.00 1.00
CA SER A 70 6.93 11.79 1.82
C SER A 70 8.06 12.41 1.00
N ASP A 71 8.69 11.63 0.12
CA ASP A 71 9.75 12.08 -0.80
C ASP A 71 9.28 13.17 -1.77
N SER A 72 7.97 13.29 -1.95
CA SER A 72 7.33 14.30 -2.79
C SER A 72 6.87 15.54 -2.01
N GLY A 73 7.27 15.64 -0.74
CA GLY A 73 6.89 16.75 0.14
C GLY A 73 5.41 16.76 0.50
N TRP A 74 4.71 15.62 0.38
CA TRP A 74 3.32 15.52 0.84
C TRP A 74 3.26 15.28 2.35
N SER A 75 2.28 15.89 3.01
CA SER A 75 1.96 15.64 4.42
C SER A 75 0.44 15.53 4.62
N PRO A 76 -0.02 14.70 5.56
CA PRO A 76 -1.46 14.49 5.77
C PRO A 76 -2.15 15.77 6.27
N PRO A 77 -3.41 16.01 5.86
CA PRO A 77 -4.20 17.10 6.41
C PRO A 77 -4.61 16.79 7.86
N GLY A 78 -5.01 17.83 8.59
CA GLY A 78 -5.76 17.66 9.85
C GLY A 78 -7.22 17.26 9.58
N GLY A 79 -7.85 16.60 10.56
CA GLY A 79 -9.28 16.26 10.53
C GLY A 79 -9.59 14.80 10.83
N GLY A 80 -8.70 14.07 11.52
CA GLY A 80 -8.90 12.66 11.84
C GLY A 80 -8.54 11.73 10.69
N VAL A 81 -8.23 10.49 11.05
CA VAL A 81 -7.83 9.42 10.13
C VAL A 81 -8.86 8.32 10.20
N ALA A 82 -9.54 8.03 9.10
CA ALA A 82 -10.47 6.91 9.00
C ALA A 82 -9.81 5.73 8.29
N ASP A 83 -9.81 4.55 8.90
CA ASP A 83 -9.35 3.29 8.31
C ASP A 83 -10.57 2.43 7.97
N TRP A 84 -10.90 2.35 6.69
CA TRP A 84 -12.08 1.63 6.19
C TRP A 84 -11.69 0.24 5.70
N GLY A 85 -12.33 -0.79 6.26
CA GLY A 85 -11.88 -2.17 6.14
C GLY A 85 -10.59 -2.39 6.94
N CYS A 86 -10.56 -1.92 8.20
CA CYS A 86 -9.32 -1.81 8.95
C CYS A 86 -8.62 -3.14 9.21
N GLY A 87 -9.32 -4.28 9.19
CA GLY A 87 -8.73 -5.61 9.39
C GLY A 87 -7.89 -5.68 10.67
N THR A 88 -6.61 -6.04 10.54
CA THR A 88 -5.67 -6.08 11.68
C THR A 88 -5.11 -4.71 12.08
N GLY A 89 -5.50 -3.65 11.37
CA GLY A 89 -5.06 -2.28 11.60
C GLY A 89 -3.73 -1.92 10.93
N ILE A 90 -3.24 -2.74 10.00
CA ILE A 90 -1.89 -2.52 9.45
C ILE A 90 -1.78 -1.21 8.65
N ALA A 91 -2.85 -0.79 7.98
CA ALA A 91 -2.87 0.44 7.17
C ALA A 91 -2.64 1.67 8.05
N HIS A 92 -3.46 1.88 9.09
CA HIS A 92 -3.27 3.03 9.99
C HIS A 92 -2.00 2.94 10.82
N ARG A 93 -1.52 1.73 11.16
CA ARG A 93 -0.23 1.55 11.85
C ARG A 93 0.95 1.98 10.96
N ALA A 94 0.95 1.60 9.68
CA ALA A 94 1.96 2.04 8.72
C ALA A 94 1.87 3.56 8.50
N PHE A 95 0.66 4.10 8.35
CA PHE A 95 0.44 5.53 8.24
C PHE A 95 1.00 6.32 9.44
N LEU A 96 0.70 5.88 10.66
CA LEU A 96 1.19 6.53 11.88
C LEU A 96 2.72 6.42 12.02
N ARG A 97 3.32 5.32 11.55
CA ARG A 97 4.78 5.17 11.50
C ARG A 97 5.42 6.17 10.54
N ALA A 98 4.81 6.38 9.37
CA ALA A 98 5.29 7.33 8.37
C ALA A 98 5.03 8.80 8.74
N PHE A 99 3.95 9.07 9.48
CA PHE A 99 3.56 10.41 9.92
C PHE A 99 3.28 10.45 11.43
N PRO A 100 4.32 10.35 12.29
CA PRO A 100 4.15 10.24 13.74
C PRO A 100 3.37 11.40 14.37
N GLN A 101 3.44 12.61 13.80
CA GLN A 101 2.69 13.78 14.25
C GLN A 101 1.16 13.59 14.19
N THR A 102 0.67 12.59 13.47
CA THR A 102 -0.77 12.30 13.38
C THR A 102 -1.34 11.58 14.60
N HIS A 103 -0.50 11.15 15.56
CA HIS A 103 -0.95 10.50 16.81
C HIS A 103 -1.93 11.35 17.63
N GLU A 104 -1.87 12.68 17.50
CA GLU A 104 -2.76 13.63 18.16
C GLU A 104 -4.15 13.70 17.52
N GLN A 105 -4.32 13.17 16.30
CA GLN A 105 -5.59 13.14 15.60
C GLN A 105 -6.43 11.93 16.02
N PRO A 106 -7.76 12.03 16.01
CA PRO A 106 -8.62 10.87 16.24
C PRO A 106 -8.53 9.87 15.06
N PHE A 107 -8.36 8.60 15.40
CA PHE A 107 -8.46 7.46 14.49
C PHE A 107 -9.86 6.86 14.55
N TYR A 108 -10.49 6.66 13.39
CA TYR A 108 -11.80 6.05 13.21
C TYR A 108 -11.63 4.72 12.51
N LEU A 109 -12.00 3.62 13.17
CA LEU A 109 -11.73 2.27 12.69
C LEU A 109 -13.05 1.60 12.31
N HIS A 110 -13.19 1.29 11.01
CA HIS A 110 -14.38 0.66 10.48
C HIS A 110 -14.02 -0.64 9.76
N ASP A 111 -14.71 -1.71 10.10
CA ASP A 111 -14.64 -2.99 9.40
C ASP A 111 -16.01 -3.67 9.54
N ARG A 112 -16.34 -4.57 8.61
CA ARG A 112 -17.53 -5.42 8.71
C ARG A 112 -17.49 -6.30 9.97
N SER A 113 -16.28 -6.68 10.41
CA SER A 113 -16.05 -7.52 11.59
C SER A 113 -15.79 -6.65 12.82
N ALA A 114 -16.72 -6.68 13.77
CA ALA A 114 -16.52 -6.03 15.08
C ALA A 114 -15.26 -6.57 15.80
N ARG A 115 -14.91 -7.85 15.56
CA ARG A 115 -13.69 -8.45 16.09
C ARG A 115 -12.44 -7.81 15.49
N ALA A 116 -12.40 -7.63 14.16
CA ALA A 116 -11.30 -6.93 13.49
C ALA A 116 -11.15 -5.49 14.00
N VAL A 117 -12.26 -4.75 14.13
CA VAL A 117 -12.25 -3.39 14.71
C VAL A 117 -11.66 -3.37 16.12
N HIS A 118 -12.06 -4.32 16.98
CA HIS A 118 -11.53 -4.41 18.35
C HIS A 118 -10.03 -4.74 18.36
N TYR A 119 -9.59 -5.71 17.56
CA TYR A 119 -8.19 -6.07 17.42
C TYR A 119 -7.34 -4.89 16.94
N ALA A 120 -7.74 -4.25 15.84
CA ALA A 120 -7.08 -3.09 15.26
C ALA A 120 -6.93 -1.95 16.28
N LYS A 121 -8.02 -1.63 16.99
CA LYS A 121 -8.02 -0.62 18.06
C LYS A 121 -7.03 -0.95 19.16
N ASN A 122 -7.04 -2.18 19.66
CA ASN A 122 -6.14 -2.60 20.73
C ASN A 122 -4.68 -2.56 20.30
N ARG A 123 -4.36 -2.98 19.06
CA ARG A 123 -3.00 -2.88 18.53
C ARG A 123 -2.52 -1.45 18.40
N LEU A 124 -3.38 -0.53 17.96
CA LEU A 124 -3.07 0.90 17.93
C LEU A 124 -2.72 1.42 19.32
N LEU A 125 -3.58 1.17 20.32
CA LEU A 125 -3.38 1.67 21.69
C LEU A 125 -2.20 1.01 22.40
N GLN A 126 -1.87 -0.25 22.09
CA GLN A 126 -0.66 -0.90 22.60
C GLN A 126 0.62 -0.23 22.09
N LEU A 127 0.65 0.14 20.80
CA LEU A 127 1.81 0.78 20.18
C LEU A 127 1.89 2.28 20.50
N HIS A 128 0.73 2.92 20.66
CA HIS A 128 0.59 4.35 20.90
C HIS A 128 -0.49 4.61 21.97
N PRO A 129 -0.14 4.48 23.27
CA PRO A 129 -1.11 4.64 24.36
C PRO A 129 -1.81 5.99 24.44
N ALA A 130 -1.20 7.04 23.87
CA ALA A 130 -1.76 8.39 23.82
C ALA A 130 -2.70 8.63 22.61
N ALA A 131 -2.79 7.69 21.66
CA ALA A 131 -3.64 7.84 20.49
C ALA A 131 -5.13 7.78 20.87
N THR A 132 -5.95 8.56 20.18
CA THR A 132 -7.42 8.48 20.32
C THR A 132 -8.00 7.59 19.24
N ALA A 133 -8.70 6.52 19.62
CA ALA A 133 -9.27 5.55 18.68
C ALA A 133 -10.77 5.29 18.94
N GLN A 134 -11.58 5.51 17.91
CA GLN A 134 -13.04 5.36 17.90
C GLN A 134 -13.46 4.28 16.90
N GLN A 135 -14.52 3.55 17.23
CA GLN A 135 -15.09 2.53 16.34
C GLN A 135 -16.12 3.18 15.41
N GLY A 136 -16.17 2.72 14.17
CA GLY A 136 -17.05 3.27 13.14
C GLY A 136 -16.41 4.43 12.37
N LEU A 137 -17.22 5.06 11.51
CA LEU A 137 -16.83 6.22 10.70
C LEU A 137 -17.18 7.53 11.43
N PRO A 138 -16.44 8.62 11.21
CA PRO A 138 -16.78 9.90 11.80
C PRO A 138 -18.11 10.44 11.23
N THR A 139 -18.84 11.19 12.04
CA THR A 139 -20.05 11.93 11.62
C THR A 139 -19.72 13.27 10.96
N GLY A 140 -18.46 13.71 11.02
CA GLY A 140 -17.96 14.97 10.45
C GLY A 140 -16.95 14.77 9.32
N ALA A 141 -16.21 15.83 8.99
CA ALA A 141 -15.23 15.80 7.91
C ALA A 141 -14.08 14.81 8.20
N ILE A 142 -13.76 13.97 7.21
CA ILE A 142 -12.62 13.05 7.26
C ILE A 142 -11.37 13.77 6.74
N GLY A 143 -10.33 13.85 7.56
CA GLY A 143 -9.02 14.34 7.14
C GLY A 143 -8.40 13.39 6.11
N THR A 144 -8.02 12.20 6.56
CA THR A 144 -7.42 11.16 5.71
C THR A 144 -8.24 9.88 5.77
N LEU A 145 -8.65 9.35 4.61
CA LEU A 145 -9.27 8.03 4.48
C LEU A 145 -8.22 7.03 3.99
N LEU A 146 -8.05 5.93 4.71
CA LEU A 146 -7.18 4.80 4.37
C LEU A 146 -8.05 3.64 3.91
N ILE A 147 -7.69 3.02 2.79
CA ILE A 147 -8.36 1.84 2.24
C ILE A 147 -7.31 0.84 1.80
N SER A 148 -7.43 -0.42 2.23
CA SER A 148 -6.40 -1.42 1.99
C SER A 148 -6.96 -2.78 1.63
N HIS A 149 -6.61 -3.29 0.45
CA HIS A 149 -6.87 -4.67 0.03
C HIS A 149 -8.37 -5.05 0.09
N THR A 150 -9.25 -4.11 -0.23
CA THR A 150 -10.70 -4.33 -0.17
C THR A 150 -11.31 -4.50 -1.56
N LEU A 151 -10.67 -3.99 -2.63
CA LEU A 151 -11.27 -4.05 -3.96
C LEU A 151 -11.52 -5.47 -4.45
N THR A 152 -10.70 -6.44 -4.08
CA THR A 152 -10.93 -7.85 -4.44
C THR A 152 -12.19 -8.45 -3.82
N GLU A 153 -12.71 -7.85 -2.76
CA GLU A 153 -13.85 -8.33 -1.98
C GLU A 153 -15.14 -7.54 -2.25
N LEU A 154 -15.07 -6.41 -2.96
CA LEU A 154 -16.21 -5.53 -3.18
C LEU A 154 -16.86 -5.78 -4.54
N SER A 155 -18.17 -6.01 -4.51
CA SER A 155 -19.03 -5.87 -5.68
C SER A 155 -19.12 -4.40 -6.11
N ASP A 156 -19.60 -4.15 -7.33
CA ASP A 156 -19.83 -2.79 -7.81
C ASP A 156 -20.86 -2.04 -6.94
N THR A 157 -21.89 -2.74 -6.43
CA THR A 157 -22.91 -2.15 -5.54
C THR A 157 -22.36 -1.80 -4.15
N GLN A 158 -21.35 -2.53 -3.66
CA GLN A 158 -20.68 -2.22 -2.39
C GLN A 158 -19.64 -1.11 -2.55
N LEU A 159 -19.13 -0.91 -3.77
CA LEU A 159 -18.15 0.14 -4.07
C LEU A 159 -18.80 1.53 -4.06
N GLU A 160 -20.05 1.66 -4.51
CA GLU A 160 -20.75 2.95 -4.57
C GLU A 160 -20.78 3.71 -3.21
N PRO A 161 -21.24 3.11 -2.09
CA PRO A 161 -21.18 3.78 -0.78
C PRO A 161 -19.76 4.16 -0.33
N LEU A 162 -18.76 3.38 -0.73
CA LEU A 162 -17.37 3.70 -0.43
C LEU A 162 -16.90 4.92 -1.22
N LEU A 163 -17.32 5.07 -2.48
CA LEU A 163 -17.00 6.26 -3.29
C LEU A 163 -17.67 7.53 -2.76
N ASP A 164 -18.85 7.42 -2.14
CA ASP A 164 -19.49 8.52 -1.42
C ASP A 164 -18.66 8.93 -0.20
N LEU A 165 -18.16 7.97 0.57
CA LEU A 165 -17.26 8.22 1.70
C LEU A 165 -15.94 8.87 1.24
N VAL A 166 -15.34 8.34 0.17
CA VAL A 166 -14.15 8.90 -0.47
C VAL A 166 -14.35 10.36 -0.83
N SER A 167 -15.51 10.71 -1.39
CA SER A 167 -15.84 12.09 -1.77
C SER A 167 -15.92 13.05 -0.57
N GLN A 168 -16.17 12.56 0.64
CA GLN A 168 -16.23 13.36 1.87
C GLN A 168 -14.85 13.62 2.48
N ALA A 169 -13.86 12.77 2.20
CA ALA A 169 -12.51 12.93 2.71
C ALA A 169 -11.77 14.13 2.09
N LYS A 170 -10.82 14.72 2.83
CA LYS A 170 -9.88 15.70 2.26
C LYS A 170 -8.80 15.00 1.44
N CYS A 171 -8.31 13.86 1.93
CA CYS A 171 -7.36 13.01 1.25
C CYS A 171 -7.76 11.53 1.36
N VAL A 172 -7.48 10.76 0.31
CA VAL A 172 -7.66 9.31 0.27
C VAL A 172 -6.34 8.65 -0.10
N LEU A 173 -5.93 7.68 0.70
CA LEU A 173 -4.82 6.77 0.43
C LEU A 173 -5.37 5.36 0.27
N TRP A 174 -5.11 4.75 -0.88
CA TRP A 174 -5.67 3.45 -1.23
C TRP A 174 -4.55 2.53 -1.72
N VAL A 175 -4.32 1.40 -1.05
CA VAL A 175 -3.27 0.43 -1.40
C VAL A 175 -3.88 -0.96 -1.63
N GLU A 176 -3.54 -1.56 -2.76
CA GLU A 176 -4.16 -2.78 -3.26
C GLU A 176 -3.10 -3.79 -3.78
N PRO A 177 -3.44 -5.08 -3.94
CA PRO A 177 -2.60 -6.04 -4.65
C PRO A 177 -2.27 -5.56 -6.07
N GLY A 178 -1.04 -5.81 -6.53
CA GLY A 178 -0.56 -5.37 -7.84
C GLY A 178 -0.97 -6.31 -8.97
N THR A 179 -2.25 -6.70 -9.01
CA THR A 179 -2.81 -7.55 -10.08
C THR A 179 -3.38 -6.68 -11.19
N PHE A 180 -3.51 -7.26 -12.38
CA PHE A 180 -4.05 -6.59 -13.56
C PHE A 180 -5.45 -6.04 -13.28
N ASP A 181 -6.39 -6.89 -12.86
CA ASP A 181 -7.79 -6.50 -12.66
C ASP A 181 -7.97 -5.41 -11.61
N VAL A 182 -7.26 -5.53 -10.48
CA VAL A 182 -7.36 -4.57 -9.37
C VAL A 182 -6.75 -3.23 -9.76
N SER A 183 -5.61 -3.23 -10.47
CA SER A 183 -5.04 -2.00 -11.01
C SER A 183 -5.99 -1.30 -11.97
N HIS A 184 -6.68 -2.03 -12.85
CA HIS A 184 -7.65 -1.43 -13.79
C HIS A 184 -8.89 -0.90 -13.09
N ARG A 185 -9.37 -1.59 -12.04
CA ARG A 185 -10.42 -1.04 -11.15
C ARG A 185 -9.96 0.24 -10.48
N LEU A 186 -8.74 0.27 -9.93
CA LEU A 186 -8.20 1.45 -9.26
C LEU A 186 -7.98 2.63 -10.23
N ILE A 187 -7.60 2.36 -11.49
CA ILE A 187 -7.54 3.38 -12.55
C ILE A 187 -8.92 3.98 -12.84
N ARG A 188 -9.97 3.16 -12.96
CA ARG A 188 -11.34 3.65 -13.16
C ARG A 188 -11.81 4.52 -12.00
N ILE A 189 -11.54 4.09 -10.76
CA ILE A 189 -11.83 4.86 -9.55
C ILE A 189 -11.06 6.18 -9.53
N ARG A 190 -9.76 6.15 -9.86
CA ARG A 190 -8.95 7.37 -9.98
C ARG A 190 -9.60 8.34 -10.95
N ASP A 191 -9.84 7.90 -12.18
CA ASP A 191 -10.30 8.77 -13.27
C ASP A 191 -11.69 9.37 -12.99
N SER A 192 -12.58 8.65 -12.28
CA SER A 192 -13.88 9.19 -11.86
C SER A 192 -13.77 10.23 -10.73
N LEU A 193 -12.73 10.19 -9.91
CA LEU A 193 -12.52 11.08 -8.76
C LEU A 193 -11.68 12.33 -9.08
N ILE A 194 -10.87 12.30 -10.15
CA ILE A 194 -10.06 13.44 -10.61
C ILE A 194 -10.83 14.77 -10.73
N PRO A 195 -12.10 14.84 -11.14
CA PRO A 195 -12.83 16.12 -11.16
C PRO A 195 -12.97 16.79 -9.78
N ARG A 196 -12.80 16.05 -8.68
CA ARG A 196 -12.94 16.53 -7.29
C ARG A 196 -11.64 16.51 -6.49
N PHE A 197 -10.59 15.91 -7.04
CA PHE A 197 -9.31 15.67 -6.37
C PHE A 197 -8.14 15.90 -7.30
N HIS A 198 -6.99 16.24 -6.73
CA HIS A 198 -5.70 16.17 -7.39
C HIS A 198 -5.06 14.81 -7.15
N ALA A 199 -4.48 14.23 -8.20
CA ALA A 199 -3.58 13.09 -8.04
C ALA A 199 -2.27 13.52 -7.38
N VAL A 200 -1.96 12.92 -6.24
CA VAL A 200 -0.68 13.09 -5.52
C VAL A 200 0.29 11.95 -5.84
N GLY A 201 -0.25 10.76 -6.10
CA GLY A 201 0.51 9.62 -6.56
C GLY A 201 -0.37 8.41 -6.89
N PRO A 202 0.18 7.40 -7.59
CA PRO A 202 1.50 7.36 -8.22
C PRO A 202 1.63 8.27 -9.44
N CYS A 203 0.51 8.62 -10.08
CA CYS A 203 0.51 9.52 -11.24
C CYS A 203 0.91 10.93 -10.80
N PRO A 204 1.87 11.58 -11.48
CA PRO A 204 2.25 12.96 -11.20
C PRO A 204 1.25 13.97 -11.79
N HIS A 205 0.20 13.52 -12.49
CA HIS A 205 -0.76 14.33 -13.21
C HIS A 205 -2.20 13.93 -12.88
N SER A 206 -3.13 14.84 -13.13
CA SER A 206 -4.59 14.64 -12.98
C SER A 206 -5.31 14.53 -14.35
N ARG A 207 -4.61 13.98 -15.35
CA ARG A 207 -5.19 13.61 -16.66
C ARG A 207 -5.67 12.15 -16.64
N PRO A 208 -6.53 11.71 -17.59
CA PRO A 208 -6.87 10.29 -17.73
C PRO A 208 -5.63 9.41 -17.77
N CYS A 209 -5.70 8.23 -17.16
CA CYS A 209 -4.54 7.34 -17.07
C CYS A 209 -4.17 6.79 -18.46
N GLY A 210 -2.89 6.84 -18.83
CA GLY A 210 -2.41 6.29 -20.11
C GLY A 210 -2.49 4.76 -20.21
N LEU A 211 -2.73 4.08 -19.10
CA LEU A 211 -2.97 2.63 -19.05
C LEU A 211 -4.46 2.27 -19.04
N SER A 212 -5.36 3.26 -19.09
CA SER A 212 -6.80 3.00 -19.17
C SER A 212 -7.13 2.22 -20.44
N GLY A 213 -7.78 1.07 -20.30
CA GLY A 213 -8.12 0.20 -21.42
C GLY A 213 -6.97 -0.65 -21.98
N SER A 214 -5.78 -0.61 -21.37
CA SER A 214 -4.69 -1.53 -21.75
C SER A 214 -5.09 -2.98 -21.50
N THR A 215 -4.79 -3.87 -22.46
CA THR A 215 -5.05 -5.32 -22.35
C THR A 215 -3.83 -6.13 -21.93
N GLN A 216 -2.66 -5.49 -21.81
CA GLN A 216 -1.38 -6.15 -21.55
C GLN A 216 -0.65 -5.59 -20.33
N ASP A 217 -0.87 -4.31 -20.05
CA ASP A 217 -0.15 -3.58 -19.01
C ASP A 217 -1.10 -3.08 -17.92
N TRP A 218 -0.53 -2.88 -16.73
CA TRP A 218 -1.24 -2.34 -15.58
C TRP A 218 -0.28 -1.55 -14.68
N CYS A 219 -0.83 -0.60 -13.94
CA CYS A 219 -0.06 0.28 -13.05
C CYS A 219 0.28 -0.48 -11.75
N HIS A 220 1.53 -0.88 -11.59
CA HIS A 220 1.97 -1.64 -10.43
C HIS A 220 3.40 -1.30 -10.03
N PHE A 221 3.73 -1.66 -8.80
CA PHE A 221 5.00 -1.44 -8.15
C PHE A 221 5.40 -2.69 -7.37
N PHE A 222 6.65 -2.76 -6.94
CA PHE A 222 7.14 -3.82 -6.07
C PHE A 222 7.69 -3.19 -4.80
N ALA A 223 7.14 -3.56 -3.65
CA ALA A 223 7.75 -3.23 -2.36
C ALA A 223 8.91 -4.19 -2.08
N GLU A 224 9.91 -3.70 -1.35
CA GLU A 224 11.01 -4.53 -0.86
C GLU A 224 10.65 -5.07 0.53
N PRO A 225 10.64 -6.40 0.72
CA PRO A 225 10.50 -6.96 2.07
C PRO A 225 11.77 -6.65 2.89
N PRO A 226 11.64 -6.50 4.21
CA PRO A 226 12.79 -6.23 5.07
C PRO A 226 13.73 -7.45 5.12
N PRO A 227 15.06 -7.26 5.33
CA PRO A 227 16.05 -8.33 5.22
C PRO A 227 15.77 -9.56 6.08
N GLU A 228 15.14 -9.38 7.23
CA GLU A 228 14.83 -10.43 8.20
C GLU A 228 13.92 -11.52 7.61
N VAL A 229 13.12 -11.18 6.58
CA VAL A 229 12.25 -12.13 5.87
C VAL A 229 13.05 -13.25 5.20
N PHE A 230 14.31 -12.99 4.82
CA PHE A 230 15.15 -13.97 4.16
C PHE A 230 15.91 -14.88 5.14
N THR A 231 15.98 -14.50 6.41
CA THR A 231 16.75 -15.23 7.43
C THR A 231 15.87 -15.95 8.44
N ALA A 232 14.64 -15.47 8.67
CA ALA A 232 13.81 -16.02 9.73
C ALA A 232 13.02 -17.26 9.25
N PRO A 233 13.13 -18.43 9.94
CA PRO A 233 12.52 -19.69 9.50
C PRO A 233 11.00 -19.64 9.29
N HIS A 234 10.29 -18.82 10.06
CA HIS A 234 8.83 -18.70 9.96
C HIS A 234 8.37 -18.15 8.61
N TRP A 235 9.13 -17.28 7.96
CA TRP A 235 8.79 -16.78 6.62
C TRP A 235 8.97 -17.85 5.54
N ALA A 236 9.93 -18.76 5.72
CA ALA A 236 10.07 -19.93 4.85
C ALA A 236 8.87 -20.89 5.00
N VAL A 237 8.41 -21.12 6.23
CA VAL A 237 7.20 -21.90 6.51
C VAL A 237 5.97 -21.23 5.88
N PHE A 238 5.78 -19.94 6.12
CA PHE A 238 4.70 -19.15 5.53
C PHE A 238 4.68 -19.25 4.00
N GLY A 239 5.82 -19.03 3.34
CA GLY A 239 5.91 -19.09 1.88
C GLY A 239 5.56 -20.46 1.31
N ARG A 240 5.99 -21.53 1.99
CA ARG A 240 5.66 -22.91 1.60
C ARG A 240 4.17 -23.22 1.76
N ILE A 241 3.55 -22.84 2.87
CA ILE A 241 2.13 -23.13 3.15
C ILE A 241 1.22 -22.32 2.23
N THR A 242 1.53 -21.03 2.04
CA THR A 242 0.64 -20.13 1.28
C THR A 242 0.88 -20.14 -0.23
N GLY A 243 1.97 -20.75 -0.68
CA GLY A 243 2.44 -20.71 -2.07
C GLY A 243 2.91 -19.33 -2.53
N ILE A 244 3.15 -18.41 -1.58
CA ILE A 244 3.51 -17.02 -1.88
C ILE A 244 5.02 -16.87 -1.95
N ASP A 245 5.51 -16.27 -3.04
CA ASP A 245 6.88 -15.78 -3.08
C ASP A 245 7.03 -14.54 -2.19
N VAL A 246 7.54 -14.75 -0.97
CA VAL A 246 7.76 -13.69 0.03
C VAL A 246 8.72 -12.60 -0.45
N ARG A 247 9.52 -12.86 -1.49
CA ARG A 247 10.49 -11.92 -2.06
C ARG A 247 9.83 -10.93 -3.03
N SER A 248 8.60 -11.20 -3.45
CA SER A 248 7.87 -10.39 -4.42
C SER A 248 6.61 -9.81 -3.78
N LEU A 249 6.52 -8.48 -3.72
CA LEU A 249 5.38 -7.76 -3.18
C LEU A 249 4.81 -6.79 -4.22
N PRO A 250 4.11 -7.30 -5.24
CA PRO A 250 3.43 -6.45 -6.20
C PRO A 250 2.26 -5.72 -5.52
N TYR A 251 2.14 -4.43 -5.81
CA TYR A 251 1.06 -3.60 -5.32
C TYR A 251 0.70 -2.50 -6.32
N SER A 252 -0.55 -2.05 -6.24
CA SER A 252 -1.04 -0.85 -6.91
C SER A 252 -1.53 0.09 -5.82
N TRP A 253 -1.40 1.39 -6.04
CA TRP A 253 -1.85 2.37 -5.04
C TRP A 253 -2.35 3.63 -5.71
N LEU A 254 -3.08 4.42 -4.93
CA LEU A 254 -3.68 5.69 -5.33
C LEU A 254 -3.67 6.63 -4.12
N ALA A 255 -3.20 7.85 -4.35
CA ALA A 255 -3.32 8.94 -3.40
C ALA A 255 -3.96 10.14 -4.09
N LEU A 256 -5.10 10.55 -3.55
CA LEU A 256 -5.90 11.69 -4.01
C LEU A 256 -6.03 12.70 -2.88
N ASP A 257 -5.92 13.99 -3.20
CA ASP A 257 -6.03 15.07 -2.22
C ASP A 257 -6.80 16.25 -2.82
N LYS A 258 -7.68 16.87 -2.04
CA LYS A 258 -8.38 18.10 -2.47
C LYS A 258 -7.45 19.30 -2.51
N ARG A 259 -6.32 19.23 -1.81
CA ARG A 259 -5.25 20.23 -1.87
C ARG A 259 -4.39 20.01 -3.12
N PRO A 260 -3.84 21.08 -3.73
CA PRO A 260 -2.93 20.94 -4.85
C PRO A 260 -1.66 20.18 -4.44
N PRO A 261 -1.03 19.43 -5.36
CA PRO A 261 0.21 18.71 -5.08
C PRO A 261 1.37 19.68 -4.81
N SER A 262 2.27 19.31 -3.90
CA SER A 262 3.45 20.11 -3.53
C SER A 262 4.49 20.22 -4.66
N VAL A 263 4.47 19.27 -5.61
CA VAL A 263 5.45 19.17 -6.69
C VAL A 263 4.73 19.24 -8.05
N PRO A 264 5.20 20.09 -8.98
CA PRO A 264 4.66 20.16 -10.33
C PRO A 264 4.75 18.82 -11.10
N ALA A 265 3.75 18.56 -11.94
CA ALA A 265 3.64 17.32 -12.73
C ALA A 265 4.81 17.09 -13.70
N ASP A 266 5.45 18.16 -14.14
CA ASP A 266 6.59 18.20 -15.07
C ASP A 266 7.94 18.16 -14.35
N ALA A 267 7.98 18.14 -13.02
CA ALA A 267 9.21 17.96 -12.26
C ALA A 267 9.55 16.48 -12.01
N ILE A 268 8.53 15.61 -12.01
CA ILE A 268 8.66 14.20 -11.58
C ILE A 268 8.09 13.21 -12.59
N SER A 269 8.71 12.04 -12.62
CA SER A 269 8.23 10.85 -13.33
C SER A 269 8.22 9.66 -12.36
N THR A 270 7.24 8.78 -12.54
CA THR A 270 7.06 7.55 -11.77
C THR A 270 7.31 6.35 -12.67
N LEU A 271 8.27 5.52 -12.30
CA LEU A 271 8.61 4.29 -13.02
C LEU A 271 7.68 3.15 -12.58
N LEU A 272 7.12 2.43 -13.55
CA LEU A 272 6.13 1.40 -13.31
C LEU A 272 6.73 0.00 -13.50
N GLY A 273 6.30 -0.93 -12.66
CA GLY A 273 6.66 -2.34 -12.73
C GLY A 273 8.15 -2.61 -12.57
N ARG A 274 8.65 -3.62 -13.29
CA ARG A 274 10.07 -3.97 -13.34
C ARG A 274 10.67 -3.60 -14.70
N PRO A 275 11.88 -3.05 -14.73
CA PRO A 275 12.58 -2.85 -15.99
C PRO A 275 12.90 -4.20 -16.64
N ARG A 276 12.71 -4.30 -17.94
CA ARG A 276 13.20 -5.42 -18.75
C ARG A 276 14.65 -5.14 -19.11
N ILE A 277 15.56 -5.94 -18.57
CA ILE A 277 17.01 -5.73 -18.72
C ILE A 277 17.54 -6.57 -19.88
N LEU A 278 18.20 -5.92 -20.84
CA LEU A 278 18.89 -6.53 -21.98
C LEU A 278 20.39 -6.20 -21.94
N LYS A 279 21.19 -6.82 -22.82
CA LYS A 279 22.66 -6.71 -22.77
C LYS A 279 23.19 -5.27 -22.87
N ALA A 280 22.54 -4.44 -23.69
CA ALA A 280 22.99 -3.08 -24.00
C ALA A 280 22.06 -1.96 -23.51
N HIS A 281 20.82 -2.29 -23.12
CA HIS A 281 19.81 -1.33 -22.69
C HIS A 281 18.79 -2.01 -21.78
N ALA A 282 17.98 -1.22 -21.08
CA ALA A 282 16.82 -1.66 -20.34
C ALA A 282 15.58 -0.90 -20.82
N THR A 283 14.41 -1.53 -20.82
CA THR A 283 13.14 -0.86 -21.12
C THR A 283 12.26 -0.82 -19.88
N ILE A 284 11.53 0.27 -19.68
CA ILE A 284 10.62 0.44 -18.54
C ILE A 284 9.50 1.41 -18.88
N GLN A 285 8.33 1.21 -18.29
CA GLN A 285 7.21 2.14 -18.38
C GLN A 285 7.38 3.30 -17.40
N VAL A 286 7.10 4.51 -17.88
CA VAL A 286 7.23 5.74 -17.09
C VAL A 286 5.96 6.56 -17.20
N CYS A 287 5.35 6.88 -16.07
CA CYS A 287 4.26 7.82 -15.94
C CYS A 287 4.82 9.22 -15.64
N SER A 288 4.51 10.20 -16.48
CA SER A 288 4.98 11.59 -16.37
C SER A 288 3.81 12.56 -16.58
N GLY A 289 4.05 13.87 -16.54
CA GLY A 289 3.05 14.88 -16.94
C GLY A 289 2.43 14.64 -18.34
N CYS A 290 3.13 13.90 -19.21
CA CYS A 290 2.69 13.54 -20.55
C CYS A 290 1.97 12.19 -20.64
N GLY A 291 1.64 11.56 -19.50
CA GLY A 291 1.05 10.22 -19.45
C GLY A 291 2.10 9.11 -19.34
N VAL A 292 1.69 7.88 -19.66
CA VAL A 292 2.51 6.66 -19.55
C VAL A 292 3.17 6.35 -20.89
N LYS A 293 4.48 6.14 -20.90
CA LYS A 293 5.26 5.78 -22.09
C LYS A 293 6.33 4.75 -21.78
N ASP A 294 6.70 3.94 -22.76
CA ASP A 294 7.90 3.13 -22.69
C ASP A 294 9.16 3.99 -22.85
N MET A 295 10.15 3.73 -22.01
CA MET A 295 11.44 4.40 -22.04
C MET A 295 12.56 3.38 -22.18
N THR A 296 13.49 3.65 -23.09
CA THR A 296 14.72 2.86 -23.26
C THR A 296 15.90 3.55 -22.61
N ILE A 297 16.53 2.89 -21.64
CA ILE A 297 17.73 3.36 -20.94
C ILE A 297 18.92 2.58 -21.48
N THR A 298 19.78 3.23 -22.27
CA THR A 298 20.96 2.58 -22.85
C THR A 298 22.15 2.63 -21.89
N LYS A 299 22.92 1.53 -21.83
CA LYS A 299 24.16 1.46 -21.03
C LYS A 299 25.19 2.51 -21.47
N ARG A 300 25.22 2.84 -22.76
CA ARG A 300 26.18 3.81 -23.33
C ARG A 300 25.86 5.25 -22.90
N ALA A 301 24.59 5.64 -22.92
CA ALA A 301 24.19 6.99 -22.56
C ALA A 301 24.07 7.20 -21.04
N ASN A 302 23.67 6.17 -20.29
CA ASN A 302 23.38 6.27 -18.86
C ASN A 302 23.99 5.09 -18.07
N PRO A 303 25.33 4.99 -17.96
CA PRO A 303 25.99 3.82 -17.37
C PRO A 303 25.66 3.61 -15.89
N ASP A 304 25.54 4.68 -15.10
CA ASP A 304 25.25 4.60 -13.67
C ASP A 304 23.80 4.21 -13.39
N LEU A 305 22.83 4.83 -14.08
CA LEU A 305 21.42 4.46 -14.00
C LEU A 305 21.21 3.00 -14.48
N PHE A 306 21.85 2.60 -15.57
CA PHE A 306 21.81 1.20 -16.03
C PHE A 306 22.38 0.22 -14.99
N ARG A 307 23.47 0.60 -14.30
CA ARG A 307 24.04 -0.20 -13.20
C ARG A 307 23.08 -0.29 -12.00
N ALA A 308 22.43 0.82 -11.63
CA ALA A 308 21.44 0.86 -10.55
C ALA A 308 20.24 -0.05 -10.86
N ILE A 309 19.71 0.04 -12.08
CA ILE A 309 18.64 -0.84 -12.58
C ILE A 309 19.04 -2.31 -12.49
N LYS A 310 20.25 -2.66 -12.94
CA LYS A 310 20.74 -4.05 -12.88
C LYS A 310 20.85 -4.57 -11.46
N LYS A 311 21.09 -3.70 -10.48
CA LYS A 311 21.17 -4.04 -9.05
C LYS A 311 19.80 -3.98 -8.35
N GLY A 312 18.71 -3.67 -9.06
CA GLY A 312 17.39 -3.48 -8.46
C GLY A 312 17.26 -2.20 -7.62
N ARG A 313 18.22 -1.28 -7.69
CA ARG A 313 18.27 -0.06 -6.84
C ARG A 313 17.76 1.18 -7.57
N MET A 314 16.79 0.99 -8.46
CA MET A 314 16.27 2.11 -9.25
C MET A 314 15.24 2.85 -8.40
N PRO A 315 15.33 4.18 -8.27
CA PRO A 315 14.33 4.94 -7.53
C PRO A 315 13.00 4.88 -8.31
N VAL A 316 11.89 4.65 -7.61
CA VAL A 316 10.57 4.55 -8.22
C VAL A 316 10.08 5.91 -8.73
N ARG A 317 10.48 7.01 -8.07
CA ARG A 317 10.34 8.38 -8.59
C ARG A 317 11.70 8.92 -9.05
N ALA A 318 11.70 9.58 -10.20
CA ALA A 318 12.89 10.24 -10.74
C ALA A 318 12.54 11.67 -11.18
N GLN A 319 13.47 12.61 -10.99
CA GLN A 319 13.35 13.95 -11.53
C GLN A 319 13.38 13.91 -13.06
N ASN A 320 12.54 14.69 -13.73
CA ASN A 320 12.42 14.66 -15.20
C ASN A 320 13.71 15.05 -15.93
N ALA A 321 14.65 15.75 -15.30
CA ALA A 321 15.99 15.98 -15.86
C ALA A 321 16.75 14.67 -16.16
N ALA A 322 16.48 13.60 -15.39
CA ALA A 322 17.06 12.27 -15.60
C ALA A 322 16.27 11.41 -16.61
N VAL A 323 15.07 11.86 -16.99
CA VAL A 323 14.05 11.08 -17.70
C VAL A 323 13.41 11.97 -18.77
N GLN A 324 13.99 12.02 -19.98
CA GLN A 324 13.53 12.87 -21.10
C GLN A 324 12.16 12.42 -21.69
N THR A 325 11.09 12.41 -20.90
CA THR A 325 9.77 11.82 -21.27
C THR A 325 8.84 12.73 -22.08
N CYS A 326 9.06 14.04 -21.99
CA CYS A 326 8.16 15.05 -22.57
C CYS A 326 8.78 15.89 -23.70
N ARG A 327 9.96 15.53 -24.24
CA ARG A 327 10.48 16.23 -25.42
C ARG A 327 9.51 16.06 -26.60
N GLN A 328 9.11 17.19 -27.18
CA GLN A 328 8.38 17.21 -28.45
C GLN A 328 9.27 16.54 -29.52
N PRO A 329 8.71 15.70 -30.41
CA PRO A 329 9.46 15.24 -31.56
C PRO A 329 9.71 16.44 -32.49
N GLY A 330 10.94 16.96 -32.50
CA GLY A 330 11.43 17.92 -33.50
C GLY A 330 11.42 19.40 -33.11
N SER A 331 12.21 19.79 -32.12
CA SER A 331 12.70 21.18 -31.97
C SER A 331 14.19 21.26 -32.27
#